data_AF-A0A0J8RFQ6-F1
#
_entry.id   AF-A0A0J8RFQ6-F1
#
_cell.length_a   1.000
_cell.length_b   1.000
_cell.length_c   1.000
_cell.angle_alpha   90.00
_cell.angle_beta   90.00
_cell.angle_gamma   90.00
#
_symmetry.space_group_name_H-M   'P 1'
#
loop_
_entity.id
_entity.type
_entity.pdbx_description
1 polymer ?
#
loop_
_entity_poly.entity_id
_entity_poly.type
_entity_poly.pdbx_seq_one_letter_code
_entity_poly.pdbx_strand_id
1 'polypeptide(L)'
;MEKHDLVLNIHGEVPDVNVMNAEEAFLPTLKRIHEHFPNLRIILEHCSTAAAVEAVRSCGPSVAATITAHHLYLTIDDTVNPLAFCKPIAKTPEDRNALLKATCSGDPKFFFGSDSAPHPTSSKQGATPAAGVYTQSFATQYVLKALEDAIETGIISESDVTQERLENFLSRYGRKFYKLPEADKSASRIVLERKGETIPKTIRNADGSVEVALSRGGENVFSLQWASQ
;
A
#
# COMPACT_ATOMS: atom_id res chain seq x y z
N MET A 1 14.15 -17.14 12.90
CA MET A 1 12.84 -16.46 12.77
C MET A 1 11.70 -17.44 12.88
N GLU A 2 11.61 -18.47 12.03
CA GLU A 2 10.53 -19.47 12.05
C GLU A 2 10.30 -20.11 13.42
N LYS A 3 11.36 -20.65 14.05
CA LYS A 3 11.30 -21.26 15.41
C LYS A 3 10.82 -20.32 16.52
N HIS A 4 10.85 -19.02 16.29
CA HIS A 4 10.47 -17.99 17.27
C HIS A 4 9.21 -17.23 16.83
N ASP A 5 8.51 -17.71 15.79
CA ASP A 5 7.29 -17.08 15.25
C ASP A 5 7.47 -15.60 14.89
N LEU A 6 8.66 -15.22 14.40
CA LEU A 6 8.90 -13.88 13.87
C LEU A 6 8.43 -13.77 12.41
N VAL A 7 8.06 -12.56 12.00
CA VAL A 7 7.71 -12.24 10.61
C VAL A 7 8.95 -11.81 9.85
N LEU A 8 9.12 -12.32 8.62
CA LEU A 8 10.10 -11.85 7.66
C LEU A 8 9.44 -10.88 6.68
N ASN A 9 9.72 -9.59 6.82
CA ASN A 9 9.29 -8.53 5.92
C ASN A 9 10.32 -8.35 4.80
N ILE A 10 9.87 -8.39 3.54
CA ILE A 10 10.78 -8.40 2.39
C ILE A 10 10.44 -7.26 1.44
N HIS A 11 11.40 -6.36 1.25
CA HIS A 11 11.46 -5.52 0.05
C HIS A 11 11.95 -6.39 -1.12
N GLY A 12 11.03 -6.93 -1.90
CA GLY A 12 11.32 -8.00 -2.86
C GLY A 12 11.76 -7.52 -4.23
N GLU A 13 12.86 -6.75 -4.32
CA GLU A 13 13.49 -6.39 -5.60
C GLU A 13 14.90 -7.02 -5.69
N VAL A 14 15.21 -7.62 -6.84
CA VAL A 14 16.60 -8.02 -7.13
C VAL A 14 17.43 -6.78 -7.48
N PRO A 15 18.64 -6.59 -6.94
CA PRO A 15 19.51 -5.48 -7.32
C PRO A 15 20.07 -5.67 -8.75
N ASP A 16 20.59 -4.59 -9.34
CA ASP A 16 21.31 -4.61 -10.63
C ASP A 16 20.53 -5.19 -11.82
N VAL A 17 19.20 -5.23 -11.75
CA VAL A 17 18.30 -5.55 -12.86
C VAL A 17 17.42 -4.34 -13.18
N ASN A 18 16.75 -4.38 -14.35
CA ASN A 18 15.81 -3.32 -14.72
C ASN A 18 14.72 -3.18 -13.64
N VAL A 19 14.52 -1.94 -13.16
CA VAL A 19 13.56 -1.61 -12.09
C VAL A 19 12.12 -2.01 -12.41
N MET A 20 11.75 -2.15 -13.68
CA MET A 20 10.44 -2.67 -14.10
C MET A 20 10.30 -4.17 -13.83
N ASN A 21 11.40 -4.91 -13.82
CA ASN A 21 11.41 -6.38 -13.71
C ASN A 21 11.99 -6.87 -12.37
N ALA A 22 12.51 -5.96 -11.53
CA ALA A 22 13.23 -6.30 -10.31
C ALA A 22 12.37 -7.07 -9.30
N GLU A 23 11.09 -6.70 -9.18
CA GLU A 23 10.13 -7.41 -8.33
C GLU A 23 9.83 -8.83 -8.84
N GLU A 24 9.55 -8.97 -10.14
CA GLU A 24 9.25 -10.27 -10.74
C GLU A 24 10.44 -11.23 -10.66
N ALA A 25 11.65 -10.71 -10.87
CA ALA A 25 12.89 -11.46 -10.74
C ALA A 25 13.12 -11.98 -9.32
N PHE A 26 12.51 -11.36 -8.30
CA PHE A 26 12.60 -11.80 -6.90
C PHE A 26 11.64 -12.94 -6.57
N LEU A 27 10.54 -13.11 -7.30
CA LEU A 27 9.48 -14.09 -6.97
C LEU A 27 9.96 -15.55 -6.85
N PRO A 28 10.93 -16.05 -7.64
CA PRO A 28 11.52 -17.37 -7.41
C PRO A 28 12.21 -17.49 -6.04
N THR A 29 12.82 -16.41 -5.55
CA THR A 29 13.43 -16.36 -4.21
C THR A 29 12.37 -16.40 -3.12
N LEU A 30 11.27 -15.64 -3.26
CA LEU A 30 10.13 -15.73 -2.35
C LEU A 30 9.62 -17.17 -2.21
N LYS A 31 9.36 -17.83 -3.36
CA LYS A 31 8.90 -19.23 -3.39
C LYS A 31 9.89 -20.17 -2.72
N ARG A 32 11.18 -20.04 -3.02
CA ARG A 32 12.24 -20.85 -2.40
C ARG A 32 12.28 -20.67 -0.89
N ILE A 33 12.20 -19.44 -0.37
CA ILE A 33 12.17 -19.18 1.08
C ILE A 33 10.96 -19.87 1.71
N HIS A 34 9.78 -19.74 1.11
CA HIS A 34 8.56 -20.39 1.61
C HIS A 34 8.66 -21.92 1.60
N GLU A 35 9.19 -22.52 0.53
CA GLU A 35 9.39 -23.97 0.43
C GLU A 35 10.33 -24.52 1.51
N HIS A 36 11.38 -23.78 1.85
CA HIS A 36 12.36 -24.20 2.86
C HIS A 36 11.90 -23.92 4.29
N PHE A 37 11.03 -22.91 4.48
CA PHE A 37 10.51 -22.50 5.78
C PHE A 37 8.98 -22.33 5.72
N PRO A 38 8.23 -23.44 5.57
CA PRO A 38 6.79 -23.38 5.32
C PRO A 38 5.99 -22.75 6.46
N ASN A 39 6.53 -22.73 7.68
CA ASN A 39 5.89 -22.13 8.85
C ASN A 39 6.39 -20.70 9.15
N LEU A 40 7.42 -20.21 8.44
CA LEU A 40 7.88 -18.83 8.58
C LEU A 40 6.82 -17.90 8.00
N ARG A 41 6.32 -16.97 8.81
CA ARG A 41 5.44 -15.90 8.34
C ARG A 41 6.25 -14.92 7.51
N ILE A 42 5.87 -14.73 6.25
CA ILE A 42 6.56 -13.88 5.28
C ILE A 42 5.59 -12.84 4.73
N ILE A 43 6.04 -11.60 4.65
CA ILE A 43 5.33 -10.54 3.93
C ILE A 43 6.21 -10.09 2.77
N LEU A 44 5.70 -10.23 1.55
CA LEU A 44 6.21 -9.47 0.41
C LEU A 44 5.65 -8.05 0.53
N GLU A 45 6.48 -7.12 0.98
CA GLU A 45 6.01 -5.75 1.21
C GLU A 45 5.69 -5.05 -0.11
N HIS A 46 4.78 -4.08 -0.04
CA HIS A 46 4.46 -3.08 -1.07
C HIS A 46 4.50 -3.63 -2.51
N CYS A 47 3.75 -4.72 -2.77
CA CYS A 47 3.67 -5.34 -4.09
C CYS A 47 3.29 -4.32 -5.17
N SER A 48 3.98 -4.37 -6.30
CA SER A 48 3.80 -3.42 -7.40
C SER A 48 3.41 -4.07 -8.74
N THR A 49 3.41 -5.40 -8.84
CA THR A 49 3.12 -6.16 -10.08
C THR A 49 1.95 -7.14 -9.92
N ALA A 50 1.28 -7.44 -11.04
CA ALA A 50 0.31 -8.54 -11.11
C ALA A 50 0.97 -9.90 -10.84
N ALA A 51 2.22 -10.09 -11.27
CA ALA A 51 2.98 -11.31 -11.02
C ALA A 51 3.23 -11.55 -9.52
N ALA A 52 3.51 -10.50 -8.75
CA ALA A 52 3.66 -10.61 -7.29
C ALA A 52 2.35 -11.00 -6.60
N VAL A 53 1.21 -10.44 -7.02
CA VAL A 53 -0.12 -10.84 -6.53
C VAL A 53 -0.33 -12.35 -6.74
N GLU A 54 -0.07 -12.86 -7.95
CA GLU A 54 -0.23 -14.29 -8.25
C GLU A 54 0.79 -15.16 -7.51
N ALA A 55 2.04 -14.70 -7.34
CA ALA A 55 3.04 -15.42 -6.57
C ALA A 55 2.63 -15.59 -5.10
N VAL A 56 2.11 -14.54 -4.46
CA VAL A 56 1.62 -14.57 -3.07
C VAL A 56 0.41 -15.51 -2.94
N ARG A 57 -0.53 -15.48 -3.90
CA ARG A 57 -1.65 -16.42 -3.97
C ARG A 57 -1.21 -17.88 -4.08
N SER A 58 -0.15 -18.13 -4.87
CA SER A 58 0.38 -19.48 -5.08
C SER A 58 1.12 -20.06 -3.87
N CYS A 59 1.52 -19.22 -2.91
CA CYS A 59 2.18 -19.67 -1.68
C CYS A 59 1.17 -20.10 -0.60
N GLY A 60 1.63 -20.86 0.38
CA GLY A 60 0.83 -21.29 1.54
C GLY A 60 0.35 -20.13 2.44
N PRO A 61 -0.44 -20.42 3.48
CA PRO A 61 -1.08 -19.42 4.33
C PRO A 61 -0.10 -18.59 5.19
N SER A 62 1.17 -19.00 5.26
CA SER A 62 2.24 -18.27 5.94
C SER A 62 2.80 -17.09 5.13
N VAL A 63 2.41 -16.95 3.86
CA VAL A 63 2.85 -15.85 2.99
C VAL A 63 1.69 -14.89 2.72
N ALA A 64 1.94 -13.61 2.96
CA ALA A 64 1.04 -12.49 2.68
C ALA A 64 1.79 -11.38 1.92
N ALA A 65 1.07 -10.33 1.55
CA ALA A 65 1.62 -9.12 0.97
C ALA A 65 0.92 -7.86 1.47
N THR A 66 1.68 -6.77 1.55
CA THR A 66 1.10 -5.44 1.74
C THR A 66 0.92 -4.73 0.41
N ILE A 67 -0.15 -3.93 0.33
CA ILE A 67 -0.40 -3.04 -0.81
C ILE A 67 -0.46 -1.61 -0.29
N THR A 68 0.28 -0.71 -0.94
CA THR A 68 0.35 0.70 -0.55
C THR A 68 -0.79 1.49 -1.15
N ALA A 69 -1.10 2.65 -0.57
CA ALA A 69 -2.11 3.54 -1.15
C ALA A 69 -1.67 4.06 -2.53
N HIS A 70 -0.37 4.38 -2.68
CA HIS A 70 0.15 5.01 -3.89
C HIS A 70 0.26 4.05 -5.08
N HIS A 71 0.52 2.75 -4.85
CA HIS A 71 0.48 1.76 -5.93
C HIS A 71 -0.94 1.45 -6.44
N LEU A 72 -1.99 1.92 -5.77
CA LEU A 72 -3.38 1.80 -6.25
C LEU A 72 -3.75 2.87 -7.28
N TYR A 73 -3.07 4.02 -7.29
CA TYR A 73 -3.38 5.12 -8.20
C TYR A 73 -2.24 5.46 -9.18
N LEU A 74 -0.98 5.17 -8.85
CA LEU A 74 0.15 5.44 -9.72
C LEU A 74 0.37 4.35 -10.77
N THR A 75 0.78 4.77 -11.97
CA THR A 75 1.46 3.94 -12.97
C THR A 75 2.86 4.50 -13.25
N ILE A 76 3.61 3.82 -14.11
CA ILE A 76 4.92 4.25 -14.56
C ILE A 76 4.90 5.65 -15.18
N ASP A 77 3.80 6.03 -15.84
CA ASP A 77 3.65 7.34 -16.47
C ASP A 77 3.63 8.48 -15.43
N ASP A 78 3.13 8.20 -14.22
CA ASP A 78 3.08 9.20 -13.14
C ASP A 78 4.45 9.42 -12.50
N THR A 79 5.40 8.50 -12.67
CA THR A 79 6.72 8.56 -12.02
C THR A 79 7.61 9.69 -12.56
N VAL A 80 7.20 10.32 -13.67
CA VAL A 80 7.78 11.57 -14.16
C VAL A 80 7.64 12.70 -13.14
N ASN A 81 6.58 12.66 -12.31
CA ASN A 81 6.47 13.52 -11.14
C ASN A 81 7.36 12.95 -10.03
N PRO A 82 8.41 13.66 -9.59
CA PRO A 82 9.29 13.12 -8.57
C PRO A 82 8.56 12.85 -7.25
N LEU A 83 7.45 13.56 -6.94
CA LEU A 83 6.64 13.29 -5.75
C LEU A 83 5.95 11.91 -5.77
N ALA A 84 5.80 11.31 -6.96
CA ALA A 84 5.26 9.97 -7.16
C ALA A 84 6.36 8.89 -7.27
N PHE A 85 7.65 9.28 -7.29
CA PHE A 85 8.76 8.34 -7.37
C PHE A 85 8.98 7.60 -6.03
N CYS A 86 8.91 6.27 -6.06
CA CYS A 86 9.14 5.35 -4.94
C CYS A 86 9.83 4.05 -5.40
N LYS A 87 10.11 3.16 -4.44
CA LYS A 87 10.64 1.82 -4.66
C LYS A 87 9.76 0.80 -3.91
N PRO A 88 9.28 -0.28 -4.56
CA PRO A 88 9.35 -0.56 -6.00
C PRO A 88 8.72 0.58 -6.80
N ILE A 89 9.16 0.77 -8.04
CA ILE A 89 8.56 1.80 -8.89
C ILE A 89 7.13 1.37 -9.29
N ALA A 90 6.19 2.31 -9.38
CA ALA A 90 4.89 2.03 -9.97
C ALA A 90 5.04 1.47 -11.39
N LYS A 91 4.24 0.45 -11.72
CA LYS A 91 4.41 -0.37 -12.94
C LYS A 91 3.35 -0.02 -13.99
N THR A 92 2.89 -0.99 -14.76
CA THR A 92 1.92 -0.78 -15.82
C THR A 92 0.50 -0.50 -15.28
N PRO A 93 -0.42 0.05 -16.08
CA PRO A 93 -1.84 0.09 -15.71
C PRO A 93 -2.41 -1.29 -15.36
N GLU A 94 -1.97 -2.34 -16.05
CA GLU A 94 -2.38 -3.73 -15.79
C GLU A 94 -1.97 -4.19 -14.39
N ASP A 95 -0.74 -3.86 -13.98
CA ASP A 95 -0.22 -4.16 -12.64
C ASP A 95 -1.03 -3.42 -11.56
N ARG A 96 -1.23 -2.10 -11.73
CA ARG A 96 -2.05 -1.28 -10.82
C ARG A 96 -3.46 -1.86 -10.70
N ASN A 97 -4.06 -2.27 -11.81
CA ASN A 97 -5.40 -2.86 -11.83
C ASN A 97 -5.46 -4.20 -11.09
N ALA A 98 -4.39 -5.00 -11.14
CA ALA A 98 -4.28 -6.24 -10.36
C ALA A 98 -4.22 -5.95 -8.85
N LEU A 99 -3.51 -4.90 -8.43
CA LEU A 99 -3.45 -4.47 -7.03
C LEU A 99 -4.79 -3.92 -6.51
N LEU A 100 -5.50 -3.14 -7.33
CA LEU A 100 -6.87 -2.68 -7.05
C LEU A 100 -7.81 -3.87 -6.82
N LYS A 101 -7.79 -4.85 -7.73
CA LYS A 101 -8.60 -6.08 -7.60
C LYS A 101 -8.21 -6.91 -6.38
N ALA A 102 -6.92 -7.02 -6.07
CA ALA A 102 -6.46 -7.73 -4.87
C ALA A 102 -6.97 -7.07 -3.59
N THR A 103 -6.92 -5.73 -3.52
CA THR A 103 -7.38 -4.91 -2.38
C THR A 103 -8.86 -5.16 -2.04
N CYS A 104 -9.72 -5.30 -3.05
CA CYS A 104 -11.15 -5.55 -2.85
C CYS A 104 -11.56 -7.02 -3.03
N SER A 105 -10.62 -7.96 -3.17
CA SER A 105 -10.94 -9.38 -3.44
C SER A 105 -11.54 -10.12 -2.25
N GLY A 106 -11.27 -9.67 -1.03
CA GLY A 106 -11.56 -10.41 0.19
C GLY A 106 -10.54 -11.50 0.52
N ASP A 107 -9.46 -11.65 -0.25
CA ASP A 107 -8.37 -12.58 0.04
C ASP A 107 -7.55 -12.09 1.26
N PRO A 108 -7.47 -12.87 2.37
CA PRO A 108 -6.78 -12.46 3.59
C PRO A 108 -5.26 -12.34 3.46
N LYS A 109 -4.68 -12.74 2.32
CA LYS A 109 -3.25 -12.57 2.04
C LYS A 109 -2.86 -11.14 1.70
N PHE A 110 -3.81 -10.26 1.37
CA PHE A 110 -3.53 -8.87 1.02
C PHE A 110 -4.11 -7.93 2.07
N PHE A 111 -3.25 -7.11 2.67
CA PHE A 111 -3.67 -6.09 3.63
C PHE A 111 -2.86 -4.81 3.47
N PHE A 112 -3.32 -3.74 4.12
CA PHE A 112 -2.72 -2.43 3.96
C PHE A 112 -1.34 -2.32 4.61
N GLY A 113 -0.39 -1.75 3.87
CA GLY A 113 0.86 -1.21 4.40
C GLY A 113 1.19 0.06 3.62
N SER A 114 1.25 1.22 4.29
CA SER A 114 1.27 2.51 3.59
C SER A 114 2.54 2.75 2.79
N ASP A 115 3.65 2.18 3.24
CA ASP A 115 5.01 2.57 2.87
C ASP A 115 5.16 4.10 2.77
N SER A 116 4.57 4.79 3.75
CA SER A 116 4.62 6.25 3.79
C SER A 116 6.03 6.70 4.13
N ALA A 117 6.75 7.19 3.12
CA ALA A 117 8.15 7.57 3.22
C ALA A 117 8.33 9.09 3.00
N PRO A 118 8.23 9.91 4.06
CA PRO A 118 8.38 11.36 3.94
C PRO A 118 9.84 11.74 3.64
N HIS A 119 10.01 12.60 2.64
CA HIS A 119 11.26 13.30 2.37
C HIS A 119 10.99 14.81 2.30
N PRO A 120 11.95 15.66 2.75
CA PRO A 120 11.85 17.09 2.52
C PRO A 120 11.60 17.39 1.03
N THR A 121 10.76 18.38 0.72
CA THR A 121 10.44 18.76 -0.66
C THR A 121 11.69 19.01 -1.50
N SER A 122 12.73 19.59 -0.90
CA SER A 122 14.03 19.81 -1.56
C SER A 122 14.72 18.51 -2.00
N SER A 123 14.57 17.41 -1.27
CA SER A 123 15.15 16.10 -1.60
C SER A 123 14.40 15.37 -2.72
N LYS A 124 13.22 15.86 -3.10
CA LYS A 124 12.45 15.38 -4.26
C LYS A 124 12.78 16.18 -5.53
N GLN A 125 13.66 17.20 -5.44
CA GLN A 125 14.09 18.02 -6.58
C GLN A 125 15.48 17.59 -7.06
N GLY A 126 15.76 17.81 -8.35
CA GLY A 126 17.06 17.52 -8.96
C GLY A 126 17.11 16.19 -9.73
N ALA A 127 18.32 15.82 -10.15
CA ALA A 127 18.55 14.68 -11.05
C ALA A 127 18.35 13.30 -10.38
N THR A 128 18.47 13.24 -9.06
CA THR A 128 18.37 11.99 -8.28
C THR A 128 17.37 12.18 -7.13
N PRO A 129 16.06 12.29 -7.43
CA PRO A 129 15.04 12.49 -6.42
C PRO A 129 15.00 11.30 -5.44
N ALA A 130 14.83 11.59 -4.14
CA ALA A 130 14.66 10.55 -3.14
C ALA A 130 13.41 9.70 -3.44
N ALA A 131 13.54 8.37 -3.34
CA ALA A 131 12.42 7.45 -3.52
C ALA A 131 11.55 7.40 -2.27
N GLY A 132 10.25 7.69 -2.42
CA GLY A 132 9.28 7.63 -1.34
C GLY A 132 8.07 8.53 -1.62
N VAL A 133 6.88 8.03 -1.32
CA VAL A 133 5.63 8.81 -1.38
C VAL A 133 5.09 8.99 0.03
N TYR A 134 4.88 10.24 0.44
CA TYR A 134 4.29 10.53 1.74
C TYR A 134 2.76 10.41 1.67
N THR A 135 2.19 9.45 2.40
CA THR A 135 0.75 9.19 2.41
C THR A 135 0.12 9.25 3.80
N GLN A 136 0.92 9.28 4.88
CA GLN A 136 0.46 9.05 6.26
C GLN A 136 -0.70 9.95 6.69
N SER A 137 -0.68 11.25 6.32
CA SER A 137 -1.71 12.21 6.74
C SER A 137 -3.11 11.90 6.20
N PHE A 138 -3.21 11.13 5.11
CA PHE A 138 -4.46 10.79 4.44
C PHE A 138 -4.50 9.30 4.04
N ALA A 139 -3.82 8.42 4.80
CA ALA A 139 -3.53 7.05 4.38
C ALA A 139 -4.77 6.26 3.94
N THR A 140 -5.82 6.28 4.76
CA THR A 140 -7.10 5.60 4.44
C THR A 140 -7.88 6.32 3.35
N GLN A 141 -7.84 7.65 3.35
CA GLN A 141 -8.49 8.48 2.33
C GLN A 141 -7.93 8.21 0.94
N TYR A 142 -6.61 8.05 0.81
CA TYR A 142 -5.96 7.73 -0.46
C TYR A 142 -6.42 6.38 -1.01
N VAL A 143 -6.56 5.36 -0.15
CA VAL A 143 -7.07 4.04 -0.56
C VAL A 143 -8.50 4.17 -1.08
N LEU A 144 -9.38 4.86 -0.35
CA LEU A 144 -10.76 5.06 -0.80
C LEU A 144 -10.82 5.83 -2.12
N LYS A 145 -10.04 6.93 -2.26
CA LYS A 145 -9.99 7.71 -3.49
C LYS A 145 -9.56 6.86 -4.69
N ALA A 146 -8.55 6.01 -4.52
CA ALA A 146 -8.09 5.12 -5.59
C ALA A 146 -9.16 4.07 -5.98
N LEU A 147 -9.91 3.54 -5.00
CA LEU A 147 -11.02 2.64 -5.28
C LEU A 147 -12.19 3.35 -5.98
N GLU A 148 -12.48 4.60 -5.63
CA GLU A 148 -13.47 5.42 -6.35
C GLU A 148 -13.07 5.67 -7.81
N ASP A 149 -11.82 6.06 -8.03
CA ASP A 149 -11.25 6.26 -9.38
C ASP A 149 -11.35 4.96 -10.21
N ALA A 150 -11.10 3.82 -9.56
CA ALA A 150 -11.20 2.50 -10.19
C ALA A 150 -12.64 2.08 -10.51
N ILE A 151 -13.62 2.49 -9.69
CA ILE A 151 -15.05 2.30 -9.98
C ILE A 151 -15.47 3.17 -11.16
N GLU A 152 -15.10 4.45 -11.16
CA GLU A 152 -15.47 5.40 -12.23
C GLU A 152 -14.92 4.96 -13.59
N THR A 153 -13.72 4.38 -13.61
CA THR A 153 -13.07 3.86 -14.81
C THR A 153 -13.45 2.41 -15.15
N GLY A 154 -14.29 1.76 -14.35
CA GLY A 154 -14.79 0.40 -14.58
C GLY A 154 -13.76 -0.72 -14.37
N ILE A 155 -12.66 -0.45 -13.66
CA ILE A 155 -11.63 -1.45 -13.32
C ILE A 155 -12.17 -2.45 -12.28
N ILE A 156 -12.98 -1.95 -11.34
CA ILE A 156 -13.72 -2.70 -10.33
C ILE A 156 -15.17 -2.16 -10.27
N SER A 157 -16.07 -2.89 -9.62
CA SER A 157 -17.47 -2.48 -9.44
C SER A 157 -17.74 -1.93 -8.04
N GLU A 158 -18.83 -1.17 -7.86
CA GLU A 158 -19.29 -0.73 -6.53
C GLU A 158 -19.52 -1.92 -5.58
N SER A 159 -20.03 -3.04 -6.10
CA SER A 159 -20.24 -4.25 -5.30
C SER A 159 -18.95 -4.92 -4.83
N ASP A 160 -17.80 -4.56 -5.43
CA ASP A 160 -16.51 -5.06 -4.97
C ASP A 160 -16.05 -4.38 -3.68
N VAL A 161 -16.53 -3.16 -3.42
CA VAL A 161 -16.10 -2.31 -2.31
C VAL A 161 -17.17 -2.29 -1.22
N THR A 162 -17.09 -3.27 -0.32
CA THR A 162 -18.00 -3.38 0.84
C THR A 162 -17.32 -2.92 2.12
N GLN A 163 -18.11 -2.51 3.13
CA GLN A 163 -17.61 -2.16 4.46
C GLN A 163 -16.74 -3.28 5.05
N GLU A 164 -17.16 -4.54 4.91
CA GLU A 164 -16.43 -5.70 5.40
C GLU A 164 -15.07 -5.84 4.72
N ARG A 165 -15.00 -5.72 3.39
CA ARG A 165 -13.74 -5.83 2.63
C ARG A 165 -12.78 -4.68 2.97
N LEU A 166 -13.30 -3.46 3.11
CA LEU A 166 -12.52 -2.30 3.54
C LEU A 166 -11.96 -2.49 4.96
N GLU A 167 -12.78 -2.90 5.93
CA GLU A 167 -12.32 -3.19 7.30
C GLU A 167 -11.30 -4.32 7.33
N ASN A 168 -11.51 -5.35 6.52
CA ASN A 168 -10.60 -6.48 6.43
C ASN A 168 -9.22 -6.04 5.92
N PHE A 169 -9.17 -5.32 4.80
CA PHE A 169 -7.92 -4.85 4.19
C PHE A 169 -7.20 -3.81 5.06
N LEU A 170 -7.92 -2.81 5.60
CA LEU A 170 -7.33 -1.69 6.35
C LEU A 170 -7.07 -2.00 7.84
N SER A 171 -7.58 -3.10 8.39
CA SER A 171 -7.48 -3.38 9.83
C SER A 171 -7.32 -4.87 10.16
N ARG A 172 -8.27 -5.73 9.78
CA ARG A 172 -8.40 -7.08 10.38
C ARG A 172 -7.36 -8.08 9.86
N TYR A 173 -7.11 -8.10 8.55
CA TYR A 173 -6.20 -9.08 7.94
C TYR A 173 -4.76 -8.89 8.43
N GLY A 174 -4.29 -7.65 8.54
CA GLY A 174 -2.99 -7.34 9.15
C GLY A 174 -2.91 -7.81 10.61
N ARG A 175 -3.91 -7.48 11.45
CA ARG A 175 -3.95 -7.95 12.85
C ARG A 175 -3.88 -9.46 12.95
N LYS A 176 -4.70 -10.16 12.16
CA LYS A 176 -4.74 -11.63 12.13
C LYS A 176 -3.40 -12.21 11.69
N PHE A 177 -2.81 -11.69 10.61
CA PHE A 177 -1.51 -12.17 10.13
C PHE A 177 -0.42 -11.97 11.17
N TYR A 178 -0.39 -10.81 11.84
CA TYR A 178 0.57 -10.49 12.90
C TYR A 178 0.26 -11.16 14.25
N LYS A 179 -0.88 -11.87 14.39
CA LYS A 179 -1.38 -12.48 15.64
C LYS A 179 -1.63 -11.44 16.75
N LEU A 180 -2.04 -10.24 16.35
CA LEU A 180 -2.47 -9.19 17.27
C LEU A 180 -3.94 -9.44 17.69
N PRO A 181 -4.34 -9.01 18.90
CA PRO A 181 -5.74 -9.05 19.31
C PRO A 181 -6.64 -8.30 18.32
N GLU A 182 -7.84 -8.84 18.12
CA GLU A 182 -8.94 -8.09 17.51
C GLU A 182 -9.20 -6.81 18.31
N ALA A 183 -9.69 -5.77 17.64
CA ALA A 183 -10.09 -4.56 18.33
C ALA A 183 -11.24 -4.89 19.31
N ASP A 184 -11.09 -4.49 20.58
CA ASP A 184 -12.19 -4.58 21.54
C ASP A 184 -13.38 -3.73 21.07
N LYS A 185 -14.58 -4.07 21.51
CA LYS A 185 -15.80 -3.31 21.22
C LYS A 185 -15.67 -1.85 21.66
N SER A 186 -14.96 -1.59 22.77
CA SER A 186 -14.69 -0.25 23.28
C SER A 186 -13.65 0.54 22.48
N ALA A 187 -12.95 -0.08 21.52
CA ALA A 187 -11.91 0.58 20.76
C ALA A 187 -12.49 1.71 19.90
N SER A 188 -11.79 2.85 19.89
CA SER A 188 -12.10 3.96 18.99
C SER A 188 -12.06 3.51 17.54
N ARG A 189 -12.95 4.08 16.74
CA ARG A 189 -13.06 3.81 15.30
C ARG A 189 -12.79 5.07 14.52
N ILE A 190 -12.35 4.91 13.28
CA ILE A 190 -12.36 6.01 12.32
C ILE A 190 -13.68 5.98 11.55
N VAL A 191 -14.20 7.16 11.26
CA VAL A 191 -15.38 7.36 10.40
C VAL A 191 -14.94 8.26 9.26
N LEU A 192 -15.18 7.81 8.03
CA LEU A 192 -14.87 8.56 6.82
C LEU A 192 -16.18 9.08 6.19
N GLU A 193 -16.26 10.38 5.97
CA GLU A 193 -17.47 11.06 5.48
C GLU A 193 -17.16 12.02 4.33
N ARG A 194 -18.09 12.19 3.39
CA ARG A 194 -17.95 13.19 2.32
C ARG A 194 -18.29 14.59 2.84
N LYS A 195 -17.32 15.27 3.47
CA LYS A 195 -17.46 16.66 3.96
C LYS A 195 -16.60 17.68 3.18
N GLY A 196 -16.05 17.27 2.04
CA GLY A 196 -15.28 18.16 1.15
C GLY A 196 -13.87 18.48 1.65
N GLU A 197 -13.21 17.53 2.32
CA GLU A 197 -11.79 17.68 2.67
C GLU A 197 -10.92 17.58 1.41
N THR A 198 -9.88 18.41 1.36
CA THR A 198 -8.93 18.46 0.25
C THR A 198 -7.53 18.18 0.78
N ILE A 199 -6.78 17.35 0.06
CA ILE A 199 -5.38 17.08 0.38
C ILE A 199 -4.58 18.37 0.20
N PRO A 200 -3.82 18.86 1.20
CA PRO A 200 -2.99 20.04 1.03
C PRO A 200 -1.85 19.77 0.04
N LYS A 201 -1.33 20.81 -0.62
CA LYS A 201 -0.18 20.63 -1.53
C LYS A 201 1.09 20.23 -0.79
N THR A 202 1.27 20.78 0.42
CA THR A 202 2.42 20.51 1.28
C THR A 202 1.99 20.42 2.74
N ILE A 203 2.78 19.72 3.54
CA ILE A 203 2.66 19.65 5.00
C ILE A 203 3.98 20.12 5.60
N ARG A 204 3.90 20.88 6.70
CA ARG A 204 5.06 21.42 7.42
C ARG A 204 5.10 20.93 8.85
N ASN A 205 6.30 20.79 9.40
CA ASN A 205 6.48 20.59 10.84
C ASN A 205 6.13 21.88 11.62
N ALA A 206 6.10 21.77 12.96
CA ALA A 206 5.59 22.83 13.84
C ALA A 206 6.33 24.17 13.72
N ASP A 207 7.63 24.16 13.47
CA ASP A 207 8.45 25.38 13.30
C ASP A 207 8.62 25.80 11.83
N GLY A 208 8.06 25.03 10.88
CA GLY A 208 8.10 25.30 9.44
C GLY A 208 9.45 25.03 8.77
N SER A 209 10.44 24.47 9.47
CA SER A 209 11.78 24.19 8.93
C SER A 209 11.81 23.04 7.93
N VAL A 210 10.85 22.12 7.99
CA VAL A 210 10.72 20.99 7.06
C VAL A 210 9.36 21.07 6.39
N GLU A 211 9.38 21.03 5.05
CA GLU A 211 8.19 20.89 4.22
C GLU A 211 8.24 19.55 3.47
N VAL A 212 7.11 18.87 3.38
CA VAL A 212 6.91 17.65 2.58
C VAL A 212 5.75 17.89 1.62
N ALA A 213 6.00 17.73 0.32
CA ALA A 213 4.97 17.84 -0.71
C ALA A 213 4.22 16.51 -0.93
N LEU A 214 2.92 16.59 -1.23
CA LEU A 214 2.03 15.43 -1.41
C LEU A 214 1.75 15.16 -2.89
N SER A 215 1.84 13.90 -3.32
CA SER A 215 1.76 13.52 -4.75
C SER A 215 0.38 13.81 -5.40
N ARG A 216 -0.71 13.80 -4.61
CA ARG A 216 -2.07 14.17 -5.04
C ARG A 216 -2.59 15.44 -4.35
N GLY A 217 -1.70 16.39 -4.04
CA GLY A 217 -2.08 17.64 -3.40
C GLY A 217 -3.10 18.44 -4.23
N GLY A 218 -4.21 18.85 -3.61
CA GLY A 218 -5.31 19.58 -4.23
C GLY A 218 -6.53 18.72 -4.58
N GLU A 219 -6.47 17.40 -4.39
CA GLU A 219 -7.59 16.52 -4.65
C GLU A 219 -8.57 16.40 -3.47
N ASN A 220 -9.85 16.22 -3.79
CA ASN A 220 -10.90 15.99 -2.80
C ASN A 220 -10.90 14.55 -2.32
N VAL A 221 -11.09 14.38 -1.02
CA VAL A 221 -11.13 13.09 -0.34
C VAL A 221 -12.20 13.06 0.74
N PHE A 222 -12.44 11.88 1.31
CA PHE A 222 -13.25 11.75 2.52
C PHE A 222 -12.59 12.45 3.70
N SER A 223 -13.40 13.08 4.54
CA SER A 223 -12.98 13.57 5.84
C SER A 223 -12.90 12.45 6.85
N LEU A 224 -11.83 12.39 7.64
CA LEU A 224 -11.67 11.40 8.71
C LEU A 224 -11.90 12.02 10.09
N GLN A 225 -12.69 11.35 10.92
CA GLN A 225 -12.82 11.66 12.34
C GLN A 225 -12.68 10.40 13.19
N TRP A 226 -12.20 10.56 14.42
CA TRP A 226 -12.23 9.50 15.42
C TRP A 226 -13.54 9.55 16.18
N ALA A 227 -14.22 8.42 16.26
CA ALA A 227 -15.40 8.22 17.09
C ALA A 227 -15.07 7.23 18.21
N SER A 228 -15.27 7.65 19.46
CA SER A 228 -15.46 6.74 20.58
C SER A 228 -16.85 6.11 20.48
N GLN A 229 -17.01 4.87 20.91
CA GLN A 229 -18.35 4.31 21.15
C GLN A 229 -19.07 5.08 22.25
#